data_AF-A0A1H3FSD7-F1
#
_entry.id   AF-A0A1H3FSD7-F1
#
_cell.length_a   1.000
_cell.length_b   1.000
_cell.length_c   1.000
_cell.angle_alpha   90.00
_cell.angle_beta   90.00
_cell.angle_gamma   90.00
#
_symmetry.space_group_name_H-M   'P 1'
#
loop_
_entity.id
_entity.type
_entity.pdbx_description
1 polymer ?
#
loop_
_entity_poly.entity_id
_entity_poly.type
_entity_poly.pdbx_seq_one_letter_code
_entity_poly.pdbx_strand_id
1 'polypeptide(L)' 'QEFITPHCPQQNGMVERVIRTLKEQCVHRQRFDSIQHATRAIGDWIQFYNYERPHQALAMKTPAATFELAA' A
#
# COMPACT_ATOMS: atom_id res chain seq x y z
N GLN A 1 -6.01 -6.94 17.90
CA GLN A 1 -5.97 -7.19 16.45
C GLN A 1 -7.40 -7.40 15.99
N GLU A 2 -7.91 -6.49 15.15
CA GLU A 2 -9.25 -6.64 14.57
C GLU A 2 -9.16 -7.56 13.34
N PHE A 3 -10.10 -8.49 13.22
CA PHE A 3 -10.18 -9.44 12.11
C PHE A 3 -11.41 -9.13 11.27
N ILE A 4 -11.35 -9.46 9.98
CA ILE A 4 -12.55 -9.44 9.14
C ILE A 4 -13.58 -10.44 9.70
N THR A 5 -14.85 -10.05 9.65
CA THR A 5 -15.97 -10.92 10.02
C THR A 5 -16.00 -12.13 9.08
N PRO A 6 -16.18 -13.37 9.59
CA PRO A 6 -16.32 -14.54 8.74
C PRO A 6 -17.38 -14.33 7.67
N HIS A 7 -17.09 -14.74 6.44
CA HIS A 7 -17.95 -14.58 5.26
C HIS A 7 -18.21 -13.13 4.80
N CYS A 8 -17.42 -12.16 5.27
CA CYS A 8 -17.48 -10.76 4.83
C CYS A 8 -16.20 -10.31 4.09
N PRO A 9 -15.86 -10.89 2.92
CA PRO A 9 -14.63 -10.55 2.18
C PRO A 9 -14.55 -9.08 1.77
N GLN A 10 -15.68 -8.39 1.65
CA GLN A 10 -15.75 -6.98 1.27
C GLN A 10 -15.02 -6.07 2.26
N GLN A 11 -14.91 -6.47 3.54
CA GLN A 11 -14.14 -5.73 4.55
C GLN A 11 -12.64 -5.71 4.25
N ASN A 12 -12.12 -6.68 3.49
CA ASN A 12 -10.71 -6.78 3.13
C ASN A 12 -10.37 -6.00 1.84
N GLY A 13 -11.36 -5.48 1.12
CA GLY A 13 -11.18 -4.95 -0.24
C GLY A 13 -10.17 -3.80 -0.34
N MET A 14 -10.05 -2.98 0.72
CA MET A 14 -9.06 -1.90 0.77
C MET A 14 -7.62 -2.44 0.79
N VAL A 15 -7.35 -3.42 1.65
CA VAL A 15 -6.03 -4.06 1.76
C VAL A 15 -5.71 -4.82 0.47
N GLU A 16 -6.69 -5.55 -0.09
CA GLU A 16 -6.50 -6.25 -1.37
C GLU A 16 -6.16 -5.30 -2.52
N ARG A 17 -6.79 -4.12 -2.57
CA ARG A 17 -6.48 -3.09 -3.57
C ARG A 17 -5.04 -2.58 -3.43
N VAL A 18 -4.57 -2.34 -2.20
CA VAL A 18 -3.18 -1.92 -1.93
C VAL A 18 -2.20 -3.01 -2.36
N ILE A 19 -2.42 -4.26 -1.93
CA ILE A 19 -1.54 -5.40 -2.25
C ILE A 19 -1.47 -5.62 -3.76
N ARG A 20 -2.60 -5.54 -4.48
CA ARG A 20 -2.60 -5.64 -5.95
C ARG A 20 -1.73 -4.55 -6.58
N THR A 21 -1.88 -3.30 -6.13
CA THR A 21 -1.12 -2.16 -6.66
C THR A 21 0.38 -2.33 -6.40
N LEU A 22 0.78 -2.77 -5.20
CA LEU A 22 2.17 -3.10 -4.85
C LEU A 22 2.73 -4.16 -5.81
N LYS A 23 1.96 -5.22 -6.05
CA LYS A 23 2.39 -6.32 -6.93
C LYS A 23 2.61 -5.83 -8.36
N GLU A 24 1.65 -5.11 -8.92
CA GLU A 24 1.70 -4.61 -10.30
C GLU A 24 2.79 -3.55 -10.53
N GLN A 25 3.08 -2.73 -9.52
CA GLN A 25 4.00 -1.60 -9.67
C GLN A 25 5.41 -1.86 -9.16
N CYS A 26 5.61 -2.77 -8.21
CA CYS A 26 6.92 -3.09 -7.66
C CYS A 26 7.30 -4.55 -7.92
N VAL A 27 6.56 -5.50 -7.35
CA VAL A 27 6.98 -6.91 -7.31
C VAL A 27 7.08 -7.54 -8.70
N HIS A 28 6.13 -7.30 -9.60
CA HIS A 28 6.12 -7.89 -10.92
C HIS A 28 7.08 -7.21 -11.91
N ARG A 29 7.65 -6.05 -11.56
CA ARG A 29 8.50 -5.26 -12.46
C ARG A 29 9.99 -5.58 -12.35
N GLN A 30 10.40 -6.33 -11.35
CA GLN A 30 11.80 -6.65 -11.11
C GLN A 30 11.98 -8.04 -10.53
N ARG A 31 13.16 -8.62 -10.73
CA ARG A 31 13.60 -9.81 -10.00
C ARG A 31 14.37 -9.35 -8.77
N PHE A 32 14.17 -10.05 -7.66
CA PHE A 32 14.92 -9.80 -6.44
C PHE A 32 16.05 -10.82 -6.31
N ASP A 33 17.26 -10.33 -6.07
CA ASP A 33 18.44 -11.17 -5.90
C ASP A 33 18.55 -11.76 -4.49
N SER A 34 17.86 -11.14 -3.52
CA SER A 34 17.83 -11.59 -2.13
C SER A 34 16.57 -11.10 -1.41
N ILE A 35 16.27 -11.70 -0.26
CA ILE A 35 15.19 -11.23 0.61
C ILE A 35 15.47 -9.80 1.07
N GLN A 36 16.73 -9.44 1.35
CA GLN A 36 17.13 -8.10 1.75
C GLN A 36 16.85 -7.08 0.64
N HIS A 37 17.12 -7.42 -0.63
CA HIS A 37 16.77 -6.59 -1.77
C HIS A 37 15.24 -6.41 -1.85
N ALA A 38 14.46 -7.50 -1.74
CA ALA A 38 13.00 -7.42 -1.74
C ALA A 38 12.45 -6.54 -0.60
N THR A 39 12.95 -6.72 0.62
CA THR A 39 12.55 -5.93 1.79
C THR A 39 12.79 -4.45 1.58
N ARG A 40 13.96 -4.07 1.06
CA ARG A 40 14.27 -2.66 0.76
C ARG A 40 13.35 -2.11 -0.31
N ALA A 41 13.22 -2.80 -1.45
CA ALA A 41 12.42 -2.32 -2.57
C ALA A 41 10.93 -2.18 -2.22
N ILE A 42 10.39 -3.12 -1.43
CA ILE A 42 9.01 -3.05 -0.93
C ILE A 42 8.89 -1.91 0.09
N GLY A 43 9.85 -1.74 0.99
CA GLY A 43 9.89 -0.64 1.95
C GLY A 43 9.89 0.73 1.27
N ASP A 44 10.75 0.91 0.28
CA ASP A 44 10.85 2.13 -0.53
C ASP A 44 9.51 2.41 -1.26
N TRP A 45 8.88 1.36 -1.81
CA TRP A 45 7.56 1.51 -2.45
C TRP A 45 6.45 1.91 -1.45
N ILE A 46 6.46 1.35 -0.24
CA ILE A 46 5.50 1.70 0.82
C ILE A 46 5.68 3.16 1.25
N GLN A 47 6.92 3.62 1.39
CA GLN A 47 7.23 5.01 1.70
C GLN A 47 6.69 5.93 0.59
N PHE A 48 7.01 5.63 -0.66
CA PHE A 48 6.50 6.36 -1.81
C PHE A 48 4.96 6.43 -1.83
N TYR A 49 4.29 5.28 -1.63
CA TYR A 49 2.83 5.21 -1.63
C TYR A 49 2.19 6.09 -0.55
N ASN A 50 2.77 6.12 0.65
CA ASN A 50 2.18 6.83 1.79
C ASN A 50 2.52 8.32 1.83
N TYR A 51 3.71 8.72 1.38
CA TYR A 51 4.24 10.07 1.60
C TYR A 51 4.44 10.89 0.33
N GLU A 52 4.50 10.26 -0.84
CA GLU A 52 4.85 10.95 -2.09
C GLU A 52 3.75 10.82 -3.15
N ARG A 53 3.01 9.71 -3.17
CA ARG A 53 1.99 9.46 -4.18
C ARG A 53 0.69 10.21 -3.87
N PRO A 54 0.24 11.16 -4.72
CA PRO A 54 -1.05 11.79 -4.57
C PRO A 54 -2.18 10.85 -5.04
N HIS A 55 -3.29 10.84 -4.32
CA HIS A 55 -4.45 10.00 -4.65
C HIS A 55 -5.66 10.87 -5.01
N GLN A 56 -6.27 10.60 -6.16
CA GLN A 56 -7.47 11.33 -6.60
C GLN A 56 -8.62 11.22 -5.58
N ALA A 57 -8.82 10.05 -4.98
CA ALA A 57 -9.82 9.83 -3.92
C ALA A 57 -9.55 10.65 -2.64
N LEU A 58 -8.33 11.15 -2.46
CA LEU A 58 -7.91 11.98 -1.33
C LEU A 58 -7.71 13.44 -1.74
N ALA A 59 -8.42 13.91 -2.78
CA ALA A 59 -8.27 15.26 -3.33
C ALA A 59 -6.80 15.59 -3.69
N MET A 60 -6.09 14.63 -4.29
CA MET A 60 -4.67 14.71 -4.64
C MET A 60 -3.71 14.83 -3.47
N LYS A 61 -4.15 14.54 -2.24
CA LYS A 61 -3.26 14.38 -1.09
C LYS A 61 -2.66 13.00 -1.02
N THR A 62 -1.57 12.88 -0.26
CA THR A 62 -0.97 11.59 0.10
C THR A 62 -1.74 10.98 1.27
N PRO A 63 -1.67 9.65 1.46
CA PRO A 63 -2.30 8.99 2.60
C PRO A 63 -1.84 9.60 3.93
N ALA A 64 -0.52 9.77 4.13
CA ALA A 64 0.03 10.33 5.36
C ALA A 64 -0.51 11.74 5.66
N ALA A 65 -0.50 12.63 4.66
CA ALA A 65 -1.04 13.99 4.82
C ALA A 65 -2.54 14.00 5.16
N THR A 66 -3.30 12.99 4.73
CA THR A 66 -4.73 12.88 5.06
C THR A 66 -4.93 12.40 6.49
N PHE A 67 -4.13 11.43 6.95
CA PHE A 67 -4.18 10.95 8.34
C PHE A 67 -3.72 12.00 9.34
N GLU A 68 -2.68 12.76 9.03
CA GLU A 68 -2.20 13.85 9.89
C GLU A 68 -3.24 14.99 10.05
N LEU A 69 -4.04 15.26 9.02
CA LEU A 69 -5.13 16.24 9.09
C LEU A 69 -6.38 15.72 9.83
N ALA A 70 -6.50 14.42 10.00
CA ALA A 70 -7.64 13.78 10.67
C ALA A 70 -7.35 13.47 12.15
N ALA A 71 -6.11 13.66 12.60
CA ALA A 71 -5.65 13.53 13.99
C ALA A 71 -5.72 14.86 14.73
#